data_AF-A0A7C3Y4S9-F1
#
_entry.id   AF-A0A7C3Y4S9-F1
#
_cell.length_a   1.000
_cell.length_b   1.000
_cell.length_c   1.000
_cell.angle_alpha   90.00
_cell.angle_beta   90.00
_cell.angle_gamma   90.00
#
_symmetry.space_group_name_H-M   'P 1'
#
loop_
_entity.id
_entity.type
_entity.pdbx_description
1 polymer ?
#
loop_
_entity_poly.entity_id
_entity_poly.type
_entity_poly.pdbx_seq_one_letter_code
_entity_poly.pdbx_strand_id
1 'polypeptide(L)'
;MGVIRQSRSGGTVMVYGKLFMLLSPHDEREFVLEKQMVTLGRASDNDIVLPSPMISRHHARLQFSPDPLIEDVGSALGTSVGDQRIAEPCPLHSGDSISPAGVRLR
;
A
#
# COMPACT_ATOMS: atom_id res chain seq x y z
N MET A 1 8.93 14.70 -10.44
CA MET A 1 8.27 14.89 -9.12
C MET A 1 7.30 16.06 -9.22
N GLY A 2 6.00 15.80 -9.37
CA GLY A 2 4.97 16.83 -9.46
C GLY A 2 4.19 16.94 -8.15
N VAL A 3 4.16 18.14 -7.55
CA VAL A 3 3.36 18.43 -6.35
C VAL A 3 1.94 18.77 -6.81
N ILE A 4 0.98 17.88 -6.56
CA ILE A 4 -0.44 18.21 -6.77
C ILE A 4 -0.88 19.07 -5.57
N ARG A 5 -1.01 20.38 -5.78
CA ARG A 5 -1.52 21.32 -4.78
C ARG A 5 -3.06 21.36 -4.87
N GLN A 6 -3.75 20.85 -3.85
CA GLN A 6 -5.14 21.25 -3.60
C GLN A 6 -5.19 22.12 -2.34
N SER A 7 -5.73 23.33 -2.52
CA SER A 7 -5.89 24.37 -1.51
C SER A 7 -7.29 24.30 -0.93
N ARG A 8 -7.44 23.89 0.34
CA ARG A 8 -8.46 24.38 1.28
C ARG A 8 -7.87 24.36 2.71
N SER A 9 -7.73 25.54 3.31
CA SER A 9 -7.44 25.81 4.73
C SER A 9 -6.30 25.01 5.41
N GLY A 10 -5.13 25.65 5.55
CA GLY A 10 -4.39 25.66 6.81
C GLY A 10 -3.59 24.41 7.22
N GLY A 11 -2.88 23.77 6.29
CA GLY A 11 -1.86 22.78 6.60
C GLY A 11 -1.36 22.10 5.33
N THR A 12 -0.06 22.10 5.10
CA THR A 12 0.51 21.29 4.01
C THR A 12 0.37 19.82 4.42
N VAL A 13 -0.61 19.12 3.85
CA VAL A 13 -0.67 17.65 3.97
C VAL A 13 0.41 17.08 3.07
N MET A 14 1.35 16.34 3.66
CA MET A 14 2.39 15.65 2.91
C MET A 14 1.77 14.44 2.23
N VAL A 15 1.89 14.37 0.90
CA VAL A 15 1.44 13.23 0.09
C VAL A 15 2.68 12.49 -0.40
N TYR A 16 2.81 11.23 0.00
CA TYR A 16 3.90 10.33 -0.38
C TYR A 16 3.64 9.63 -1.71
N GLY A 17 2.37 9.47 -2.10
CA GLY A 17 2.00 8.86 -3.36
C GLY A 17 0.52 8.50 -3.43
N LYS A 18 0.19 7.69 -4.43
CA LYS A 18 -1.12 7.06 -4.60
C LYS A 18 -0.91 5.55 -4.73
N LEU A 19 -1.86 4.78 -4.21
CA LEU A 19 -1.91 3.33 -4.38
C LEU A 19 -3.25 2.97 -5.00
N PHE A 20 -3.23 2.16 -6.05
CA PHE A 20 -4.42 1.73 -6.76
C PHE A 20 -4.65 0.24 -6.50
N MET A 21 -5.81 -0.11 -5.97
CA MET A 21 -6.27 -1.49 -5.87
C MET A 21 -7.08 -1.85 -7.11
N LEU A 22 -6.68 -2.92 -7.80
CA LEU A 22 -7.41 -3.42 -8.95
C LEU A 22 -8.51 -4.37 -8.49
N LEU A 23 -9.77 -3.97 -8.69
CA LEU A 23 -10.96 -4.77 -8.36
C LEU A 23 -11.43 -5.58 -9.58
N SER A 24 -11.29 -5.00 -10.76
CA SER A 24 -11.53 -5.64 -12.06
C SER A 24 -10.66 -4.96 -13.15
N PRO A 25 -10.61 -5.48 -14.39
CA PRO A 25 -9.88 -4.81 -15.49
C PRO A 25 -10.32 -3.38 -15.79
N HIS A 26 -11.52 -2.98 -15.34
CA HIS A 26 -12.11 -1.67 -15.60
C HIS A 26 -12.48 -0.92 -14.31
N ASP A 27 -12.12 -1.44 -13.15
CA ASP A 27 -12.46 -0.85 -11.86
C ASP A 27 -11.26 -0.89 -10.91
N GLU A 28 -10.88 0.28 -10.44
CA GLU A 28 -9.80 0.46 -9.49
C GLU A 28 -10.19 1.42 -8.39
N ARG A 29 -9.70 1.14 -7.18
CA ARG A 29 -9.87 2.00 -6.03
C ARG A 29 -8.55 2.72 -5.72
N GLU A 30 -8.58 4.04 -5.73
CA GLU A 30 -7.44 4.89 -5.38
C GLU A 30 -7.37 5.15 -3.87
N PHE A 31 -6.16 5.09 -3.31
CA PHE A 31 -5.81 5.49 -1.96
C PHE A 31 -4.72 6.56 -2.00
N VAL A 32 -4.94 7.69 -1.35
CA VAL A 32 -3.91 8.74 -1.18
C VAL A 32 -3.05 8.38 0.04
N LEU A 33 -1.74 8.37 -0.14
CA LEU A 33 -0.78 7.98 0.91
C LEU A 33 -0.27 9.23 1.63
N GLU A 34 -0.91 9.57 2.74
CA GLU A 34 -0.64 10.81 3.50
C GLU A 34 0.19 10.58 4.78
N LYS A 35 0.57 9.32 5.04
CA LYS A 35 1.32 8.91 6.24
C LYS A 35 2.69 8.36 5.84
N GLN A 36 3.70 8.58 6.69
CA GLN A 36 5.03 7.97 6.53
C GLN A 36 4.99 6.44 6.63
N MET A 37 3.97 5.91 7.32
CA MET A 37 3.71 4.48 7.49
C MET A 37 2.25 4.24 7.16
N VAL A 38 1.97 3.30 6.25
CA VAL A 38 0.62 2.91 5.85
C VAL A 38 0.46 1.41 6.04
N THR A 39 -0.51 1.01 6.86
CA THR A 39 -0.81 -0.38 7.17
C THR A 39 -1.84 -0.98 6.22
N LEU A 40 -1.64 -2.24 5.85
CA LEU A 40 -2.54 -3.01 5.00
C LEU A 40 -2.98 -4.29 5.70
N GLY A 41 -4.27 -4.56 5.68
CA GLY A 41 -4.81 -5.77 6.27
C GLY A 41 -6.33 -5.84 6.19
N ARG A 42 -6.90 -6.97 6.62
CA ARG A 42 -8.35 -7.16 6.62
C ARG A 42 -9.04 -6.48 7.81
N ALA A 43 -8.33 -6.26 8.91
CA ALA A 43 -8.91 -5.62 10.07
C ALA A 43 -9.19 -4.13 9.78
N SER A 44 -10.29 -3.62 10.36
CA SER A 44 -10.80 -2.27 10.10
C SER A 44 -9.94 -1.14 10.68
N ASP A 45 -8.93 -1.48 11.46
CA ASP A 45 -7.97 -0.57 12.08
C ASP A 45 -6.72 -0.34 11.22
N ASN A 46 -6.59 -0.99 10.06
CA ASN A 46 -5.56 -0.66 9.08
C ASN A 46 -5.93 0.61 8.30
N ASP A 47 -4.90 1.32 7.82
CA ASP A 47 -5.07 2.50 6.97
C ASP A 47 -5.72 2.15 5.63
N ILE A 48 -5.31 1.02 5.05
CA ILE A 48 -5.90 0.45 3.85
C ILE A 48 -6.49 -0.91 4.19
N VAL A 49 -7.82 -0.96 4.27
CA VAL A 49 -8.57 -2.18 4.55
C VAL A 49 -8.77 -2.98 3.27
N LEU A 50 -8.27 -4.21 3.26
CA LEU A 50 -8.40 -5.19 2.18
C LEU A 50 -9.40 -6.28 2.62
N PRO A 51 -10.70 -6.21 2.25
CA PRO A 51 -11.75 -7.05 2.83
C PRO A 51 -11.80 -8.48 2.25
N SER A 52 -10.64 -9.10 2.00
CA SER A 52 -10.53 -10.47 1.49
C SER A 52 -10.17 -11.44 2.61
N PRO A 53 -10.87 -12.59 2.76
CA PRO A 53 -10.58 -13.57 3.82
C PRO A 53 -9.16 -14.15 3.75
N MET A 54 -8.50 -14.07 2.59
CA MET A 54 -7.11 -14.51 2.37
C MET A 54 -6.09 -13.53 2.97
N ILE A 55 -6.50 -12.31 3.27
CA ILE A 55 -5.66 -11.28 3.86
C ILE A 55 -5.68 -11.42 5.39
N SER A 56 -4.49 -11.60 5.98
CA SER A 56 -4.27 -11.46 7.43
C SER A 56 -4.84 -10.15 7.99
N ARG A 57 -5.23 -10.16 9.28
CA ARG A 57 -5.77 -8.97 9.96
C ARG A 57 -4.85 -7.76 9.83
N HIS A 58 -3.56 -7.96 10.07
CA HIS A 58 -2.47 -7.05 9.71
C HIS A 58 -1.53 -7.85 8.82
N HIS A 59 -1.32 -7.39 7.59
CA HIS A 59 -0.70 -8.21 6.55
C HIS A 59 0.65 -7.65 6.12
N ALA A 60 0.66 -6.37 5.76
CA ALA A 60 1.85 -5.68 5.32
C ALA A 60 1.82 -4.21 5.77
N ARG A 61 2.97 -3.55 5.67
CA ARG A 61 3.07 -2.10 5.85
C ARG A 61 3.99 -1.49 4.80
N LEU A 62 3.63 -0.28 4.37
CA LEU A 62 4.44 0.57 3.53
C LEU A 62 5.11 1.61 4.42
N GLN A 63 6.42 1.81 4.26
CA GLN A 63 7.15 2.89 4.91
C GLN A 63 7.71 3.80 3.83
N PHE A 64 7.66 5.12 4.02
CA PHE A 64 8.11 6.12 3.02
C PHE A 64 9.25 7.01 3.54
N SER A 65 9.85 6.66 4.68
CA SER A 65 10.92 7.42 5.31
C SER A 65 11.92 6.46 5.98
N PRO A 66 13.22 6.50 5.63
CA PRO A 66 13.85 7.43 4.69
C PRO A 66 13.51 7.15 3.22
N ASP A 67 13.24 5.90 2.85
CA ASP A 67 12.95 5.47 1.49
C ASP A 67 11.69 4.59 1.44
N PRO A 68 10.97 4.55 0.29
CA PRO A 68 9.82 3.66 0.13
C PRO A 68 10.19 2.19 0.23
N LEU A 69 9.50 1.45 1.09
CA LEU A 69 9.63 0.01 1.23
C LEU A 69 8.30 -0.64 1.59
N ILE A 70 8.19 -1.93 1.31
CA ILE A 70 7.11 -2.80 1.79
C ILE A 70 7.67 -3.91 2.66
N GLU A 71 6.94 -4.24 3.70
CA GLU A 71 7.27 -5.34 4.62
C GLU A 71 6.02 -6.17 4.88
N ASP A 72 6.14 -7.49 4.76
CA ASP A 72 5.15 -8.44 5.25
C ASP A 72 5.32 -8.60 6.77
N VAL A 73 4.25 -8.43 7.55
CA VAL A 73 4.32 -8.42 9.02
C VAL A 73 3.91 -9.77 9.64
N GLY A 74 4.24 -10.87 8.97
CA GLY A 74 3.92 -12.23 9.42
C GLY A 74 2.55 -12.71 8.91
N SER A 75 2.24 -12.40 7.66
CA SER A 75 0.99 -12.84 7.05
C SER A 75 0.98 -14.33 6.71
N ALA A 76 -0.21 -14.92 6.60
CA ALA A 76 -0.35 -16.36 6.36
C ALA A 76 0.07 -16.77 4.92
N LEU A 77 -0.21 -15.92 3.94
CA LEU A 77 0.01 -16.23 2.51
C LEU A 77 1.15 -15.42 1.89
N GLY A 78 1.70 -14.47 2.64
CA GLY A 78 2.80 -13.62 2.21
C GLY A 78 2.39 -12.47 1.30
N THR A 79 3.38 -11.64 1.06
CA THR A 79 3.32 -10.49 0.17
C THR A 79 4.31 -10.69 -0.99
N SER A 80 3.94 -10.25 -2.19
CA SER A 80 4.83 -10.24 -3.36
C SER A 80 5.02 -8.82 -3.89
N VAL A 81 6.18 -8.57 -4.50
CA VAL A 81 6.48 -7.40 -5.33
C VAL A 81 6.77 -7.91 -6.74
N GLY A 82 6.03 -7.41 -7.73
CA GLY A 82 5.93 -8.04 -9.05
C GLY A 82 5.48 -9.50 -8.91
N ASP A 83 6.26 -10.39 -9.51
CA ASP A 83 6.01 -11.84 -9.47
C ASP A 83 6.79 -12.56 -8.34
N GLN A 84 7.54 -11.83 -7.51
CA GLN A 84 8.41 -12.42 -6.50
C GLN A 84 7.85 -12.21 -5.08
N ARG A 85 7.71 -13.31 -4.32
CA ARG A 85 7.38 -13.25 -2.89
C ARG A 85 8.56 -12.68 -2.11
N ILE A 86 8.29 -11.75 -1.20
CA ILE A 86 9.31 -11.15 -0.33
C ILE A 86 9.40 -11.92 0.99
N ALA A 87 10.61 -12.01 1.55
CA ALA A 87 10.87 -12.59 2.87
C ALA A 87 11.34 -11.55 3.90
N GLU A 88 11.90 -10.44 3.40
CA GLU A 88 12.45 -9.32 4.17
C GLU A 88 11.84 -8.01 3.61
N PRO A 89 11.93 -6.89 4.33
CA PRO A 89 11.57 -5.58 3.80
C PRO A 89 12.19 -5.33 2.41
N CYS A 90 11.35 -4.97 1.44
CA CYS A 90 11.73 -4.81 0.04
C CYS A 90 11.55 -3.34 -0.39
N PRO A 91 12.57 -2.70 -0.99
CA PRO A 91 12.43 -1.37 -1.56
C PRO A 91 11.33 -1.31 -2.61
N LEU A 92 10.60 -0.19 -2.65
CA LEU A 92 9.57 0.07 -3.65
C LEU A 92 9.92 1.27 -4.51
N HIS A 93 9.57 1.17 -5.78
CA HIS A 93 9.64 2.26 -6.74
C HIS A 93 8.24 2.57 -7.27
N SER A 94 8.08 3.81 -7.77
CA SER A 94 6.83 4.22 -8.41
C SER A 94 6.53 3.30 -9.60
N GLY A 95 5.34 2.71 -9.60
CA GLY A 95 4.88 1.80 -10.65
C GLY A 95 5.10 0.32 -10.35
N ASP A 96 5.77 -0.03 -9.24
CA ASP A 96 5.87 -1.42 -8.80
C ASP A 96 4.49 -1.95 -8.41
N SER A 97 4.17 -3.17 -8.84
CA SER A 97 2.98 -3.86 -8.36
C SER A 97 3.29 -4.64 -7.10
N ILE A 98 2.46 -4.52 -6.07
CA ILE A 98 2.53 -5.35 -4.86
C ILE A 98 1.30 -6.22 -4.75
N SER A 99 1.41 -7.38 -4.09
CA SER A 99 0.31 -8.34 -3.98
C SER A 99 0.30 -9.05 -2.63
N PRO A 100 -0.35 -8.47 -1.61
CA PRO A 100 -0.69 -9.17 -0.36
C PRO A 100 -1.69 -10.29 -0.66
N ALA A 101 -1.34 -11.55 -0.40
CA ALA A 101 -2.18 -12.72 -0.74
C ALA A 101 -2.83 -12.70 -2.14
N GLY A 102 -2.13 -12.15 -3.15
CA GLY A 102 -2.63 -12.05 -4.53
C GLY A 102 -3.60 -10.90 -4.82
N VAL A 103 -3.93 -10.04 -3.83
CA VAL A 103 -4.69 -8.81 -4.08
C VAL A 103 -3.76 -7.79 -4.74
N ARG A 104 -4.01 -7.47 -6.01
CA ARG A 104 -3.10 -6.63 -6.82
C ARG A 104 -3.26 -5.14 -6.50
N LEU A 105 -2.16 -4.51 -6.10
CA LEU A 105 -2.03 -3.08 -5.86
C LEU A 105 -0.88 -2.52 -6.73
N ARG A 106 -0.95 -1.26 -7.18
CA ARG A 106 0.10 -0.58 -7.99
C ARG A 106 0.14 0.92 -7.76
#